data_AF-A0A821U3P6-F1
#
_entry.id   AF-A0A821U3P6-F1
#
_cell.length_a   1.000
_cell.length_b   1.000
_cell.length_c   1.000
_cell.angle_alpha   90.00
_cell.angle_beta   90.00
_cell.angle_gamma   90.00
#
_symmetry.space_group_name_H-M   'P 1'
#
loop_
_entity.id
_entity.type
_entity.pdbx_description
1 polymer ?
#
loop_
_entity_poly.entity_id
_entity_poly.type
_entity_poly.pdbx_seq_one_letter_code
_entity_poly.pdbx_strand_id
1 'polypeptide(L)'
;MVLNNSTDRALTHEEKITRAECYRAMAAAQLGFSYDSSKNIPELFASMFPDSKVAADYAMKDRKLSYVVSHGTGSFFIRELIKDVLKAPAYLLLFDETTIVG
;
A
#
# COMPACT_ATOMS: atom_id res chain seq x y z
N MET A 1 14.38 2.08 -9.11
CA MET A 1 13.71 1.35 -10.21
C MET A 1 13.21 2.39 -11.20
N VAL A 2 13.95 2.59 -12.30
CA VAL A 2 13.54 3.50 -13.37
C VAL A 2 12.55 2.73 -14.23
N LEU A 3 11.27 3.12 -14.21
CA LEU A 3 10.29 2.58 -15.13
C LEU A 3 10.53 3.24 -16.49
N ASN A 4 11.04 2.44 -17.44
CA ASN A 4 11.27 2.88 -18.82
C ASN A 4 9.95 3.33 -19.48
N ASN A 5 9.97 4.52 -20.07
CA ASN A 5 8.92 5.11 -20.90
C ASN A 5 8.77 4.35 -22.23
N SER A 6 8.02 3.25 -22.28
CA SER A 6 7.82 2.53 -23.55
C SER A 6 6.44 1.88 -23.68
N THR A 7 5.37 2.63 -23.39
CA THR A 7 4.04 2.63 -24.06
C THR A 7 3.11 3.50 -23.22
N ASP A 8 3.10 4.81 -23.45
CA ASP A 8 2.16 5.70 -22.73
C ASP A 8 0.77 5.60 -23.38
N ARG A 9 0.14 4.42 -23.23
CA ARG A 9 -1.28 4.28 -23.54
C ARG A 9 -2.04 5.11 -22.53
N ALA A 10 -3.02 5.88 -22.99
CA ALA A 10 -3.92 6.57 -22.08
C ALA A 10 -4.60 5.55 -21.17
N LEU A 11 -4.33 5.63 -19.88
CA LEU A 11 -4.93 4.77 -18.86
C LEU A 11 -6.45 4.97 -18.85
N THR A 12 -7.19 3.87 -18.77
CA THR A 12 -8.63 3.93 -18.52
C THR A 12 -8.90 4.56 -17.14
N HIS A 13 -10.15 4.94 -16.90
CA HIS A 13 -10.55 5.49 -15.61
C HIS A 13 -10.27 4.51 -14.45
N GLU A 14 -10.63 3.25 -14.63
CA GLU A 14 -10.39 2.17 -13.66
C GLU A 14 -8.90 1.95 -13.37
N GLU A 15 -8.06 2.02 -14.41
CA GLU A 15 -6.60 1.90 -14.24
C GLU A 15 -6.01 3.06 -13.45
N LYS A 16 -6.55 4.28 -13.62
CA LYS A 16 -6.11 5.44 -12.85
C LYS A 16 -6.43 5.28 -11.36
N ILE A 17 -7.62 4.78 -11.03
CA ILE A 17 -8.02 4.47 -9.65
C ILE A 17 -7.10 3.38 -9.09
N THR A 18 -6.98 2.26 -9.80
CA THR A 18 -6.14 1.13 -9.40
C THR A 18 -4.70 1.56 -9.15
N ARG A 19 -4.15 2.44 -10.00
CA ARG A 19 -2.80 2.99 -9.82
C ARG A 19 -2.68 3.85 -8.56
N ALA A 20 -3.64 4.72 -8.29
CA ALA A 20 -3.65 5.54 -7.06
C ALA A 20 -3.74 4.65 -5.80
N GLU A 21 -4.53 3.60 -5.87
CA GLU A 21 -4.67 2.58 -4.84
C GLU A 21 -3.35 1.82 -4.60
N CYS A 22 -2.67 1.41 -5.67
CA CYS A 22 -1.33 0.81 -5.58
C CYS A 22 -0.32 1.75 -4.92
N TYR A 23 -0.32 3.05 -5.25
CA TYR A 23 0.55 4.02 -4.60
C TYR A 23 0.29 4.10 -3.09
N ARG A 24 -0.97 4.09 -2.68
CA ARG A 24 -1.31 4.08 -1.25
C ARG A 24 -0.81 2.80 -0.55
N ALA A 25 -0.96 1.64 -1.20
CA ALA A 25 -0.47 0.37 -0.66
C ALA A 25 1.06 0.37 -0.50
N MET A 26 1.79 0.84 -1.50
CA MET A 26 3.25 0.95 -1.42
C MET A 26 3.68 1.96 -0.35
N ALA A 27 3.02 3.11 -0.27
CA ALA A 27 3.32 4.11 0.76
C ALA A 27 3.08 3.57 2.18
N ALA A 28 2.00 2.80 2.38
CA ALA A 28 1.73 2.18 3.67
C ALA A 28 2.83 1.18 4.08
N ALA A 29 3.28 0.34 3.14
CA ALA A 29 4.36 -0.60 3.38
C ALA A 29 5.72 0.09 3.62
N GLN A 30 6.03 1.15 2.86
CA GLN A 30 7.32 1.84 2.95
C GLN A 30 7.43 2.72 4.20
N LEU A 31 6.35 3.42 4.58
CA LEU A 31 6.34 4.37 5.69
C LEU A 31 5.83 3.78 7.01
N GLY A 32 5.41 2.51 7.00
CA GLY A 32 4.88 1.83 8.19
C GLY A 32 3.54 2.40 8.66
N PHE A 33 2.66 2.81 7.73
CA PHE A 33 1.34 3.31 8.12
C PHE A 33 0.43 2.17 8.61
N SER A 34 -0.31 2.43 9.68
CA SER A 34 -1.34 1.50 10.14
C SER A 34 -2.48 1.40 9.12
N TYR A 35 -3.12 0.24 9.03
CA TYR A 35 -4.26 0.09 8.13
C TYR A 35 -5.44 0.99 8.52
N ASP A 36 -5.64 1.19 9.82
CA ASP A 36 -6.69 2.07 10.36
C ASP A 36 -6.49 3.54 9.93
N SER A 37 -5.24 3.98 9.70
CA SER A 37 -4.95 5.32 9.17
C SER A 37 -5.50 5.55 7.76
N SER A 38 -6.00 4.51 7.08
CA SER A 38 -6.59 4.59 5.74
C SER A 38 -8.12 4.52 5.73
N LYS A 39 -8.77 4.40 6.90
CA LYS A 39 -10.22 4.22 7.00
C LYS A 39 -11.05 5.34 6.39
N ASN A 40 -10.60 6.59 6.58
CA ASN A 40 -11.30 7.81 6.13
C ASN A 40 -10.61 8.51 4.94
N ILE A 41 -9.61 7.86 4.32
CA ILE A 41 -8.85 8.46 3.21
C ILE A 41 -9.71 8.67 1.95
N PRO A 42 -10.58 7.73 1.55
CA PRO A 42 -11.49 7.97 0.43
C PRO A 42 -12.35 9.23 0.59
N GLU A 43 -12.94 9.40 1.78
CA GLU A 43 -13.79 10.55 2.10
C GLU A 43 -12.97 11.85 2.10
N LEU A 44 -11.75 11.81 2.65
CA LEU A 44 -10.83 12.93 2.63
C LEU A 44 -10.48 13.33 1.19
N PHE A 45 -10.14 12.38 0.33
CA PHE A 45 -9.79 12.65 -1.07
C PHE A 45 -10.98 13.19 -1.86
N ALA A 46 -12.17 12.64 -1.68
CA ALA A 46 -13.39 13.17 -2.30
C ALA A 46 -13.67 14.62 -1.85
N SER A 47 -13.42 14.95 -0.59
CA SER A 47 -13.58 16.31 -0.07
C SER A 47 -12.50 17.28 -0.56
N MET A 48 -11.26 16.81 -0.72
CA MET A 48 -10.14 17.64 -1.19
C MET A 48 -10.21 17.92 -2.69
N PHE A 49 -10.77 16.99 -3.47
CA PHE A 49 -10.80 17.03 -4.92
C PHE A 49 -12.23 16.74 -5.45
N PRO A 50 -13.21 17.62 -5.19
CA PRO A 50 -14.62 17.37 -5.50
C PRO A 50 -14.93 17.26 -7.00
N ASP A 51 -14.05 17.78 -7.86
CA ASP A 51 -14.14 17.74 -9.31
C ASP A 51 -13.49 16.49 -9.93
N SER A 52 -12.71 15.74 -9.14
CA SER A 52 -11.99 14.56 -9.63
C SER A 52 -12.84 13.30 -9.53
N LYS A 53 -13.24 12.75 -10.69
CA LYS A 53 -13.88 11.42 -10.74
C LYS A 53 -13.02 10.31 -10.12
N VAL A 54 -11.69 10.42 -10.24
CA VAL A 54 -10.78 9.42 -9.65
C VAL A 54 -10.82 9.49 -8.12
N ALA A 55 -10.93 10.69 -7.55
CA ALA A 55 -11.05 10.86 -6.11
C ALA A 55 -12.43 10.40 -5.60
N ALA A 56 -13.50 10.66 -6.37
CA ALA A 56 -14.85 10.20 -6.06
C ALA A 56 -14.96 8.66 -6.04
N ASP A 57 -14.28 7.98 -6.96
CA ASP A 57 -14.34 6.51 -7.11
C ASP A 57 -13.21 5.77 -6.36
N TYR A 58 -12.31 6.50 -5.70
CA TYR A 58 -11.24 5.92 -4.90
C TYR A 58 -11.83 5.18 -3.69
N ALA A 59 -11.46 3.91 -3.49
CA ALA A 59 -12.13 3.06 -2.49
C ALA A 59 -11.15 2.31 -1.54
N MET A 60 -9.87 2.67 -1.55
CA MET A 60 -8.87 2.00 -0.71
C MET A 60 -8.99 2.43 0.76
N LYS A 61 -9.70 1.59 1.53
CA LYS A 61 -9.81 1.65 3.00
C LYS A 61 -8.90 0.61 3.66
N ASP A 62 -8.93 0.58 4.99
CA ASP A 62 -8.22 -0.37 5.87
C ASP A 62 -8.24 -1.83 5.38
N ARG A 63 -9.42 -2.40 5.11
CA ARG A 63 -9.56 -3.82 4.72
C ARG A 63 -8.95 -4.11 3.36
N LYS A 64 -9.24 -3.26 2.38
CA LYS A 64 -8.72 -3.39 1.02
C LYS A 64 -7.20 -3.22 1.03
N LEU A 65 -6.70 -2.27 1.80
CA LEU A 65 -5.27 -2.01 1.97
C LEU A 65 -4.57 -3.21 2.60
N SER A 66 -5.09 -3.72 3.72
CA SER A 66 -4.54 -4.91 4.37
C SER A 66 -4.50 -6.10 3.41
N TYR A 67 -5.60 -6.34 2.68
CA TYR A 67 -5.65 -7.43 1.71
C TYR A 67 -4.60 -7.27 0.60
N VAL A 68 -4.50 -6.09 -0.02
CA VAL A 68 -3.53 -5.83 -1.11
C VAL A 68 -2.09 -5.94 -0.59
N VAL A 69 -1.78 -5.39 0.58
CA VAL A 69 -0.43 -5.45 1.14
C VAL A 69 -0.04 -6.89 1.48
N SER A 70 -0.92 -7.65 2.15
CA SER A 70 -0.62 -9.01 2.58
C SER A 70 -0.70 -10.04 1.45
N HIS A 71 -1.72 -9.98 0.58
CA HIS A 71 -1.97 -11.00 -0.45
C HIS A 71 -1.48 -10.58 -1.82
N GLY A 72 -1.56 -9.29 -2.17
CA GLY A 72 -1.09 -8.77 -3.45
C GLY A 72 0.44 -8.66 -3.50
N THR A 73 1.02 -7.99 -2.50
CA THR A 73 2.48 -7.70 -2.46
C THR A 73 3.25 -8.49 -1.41
N GLY A 74 2.58 -9.20 -0.51
CA GLY A 74 3.25 -9.84 0.63
C GLY A 74 4.31 -10.87 0.22
N SER A 75 4.04 -11.66 -0.81
CA SER A 75 5.00 -12.64 -1.33
C SER A 75 6.30 -11.99 -1.86
N PHE A 76 6.20 -10.79 -2.42
CA PHE A 76 7.37 -10.01 -2.86
C PHE A 76 8.19 -9.54 -1.66
N PHE A 77 7.54 -8.92 -0.66
CA PHE A 77 8.23 -8.45 0.54
C PHE A 77 8.88 -9.58 1.34
N ILE A 78 8.23 -10.75 1.45
CA ILE A 78 8.82 -11.92 2.09
C ILE A 78 10.10 -12.37 1.36
N ARG A 79 10.08 -12.39 0.03
CA ARG A 79 11.26 -12.77 -0.78
C ARG A 79 12.41 -11.80 -0.59
N GLU A 80 12.16 -10.50 -0.59
CA GLU A 80 13.20 -9.50 -0.37
C GLU A 80 13.73 -9.56 1.07
N LEU A 81 12.84 -9.69 2.06
CA LEU A 81 13.22 -9.85 3.46
C LEU A 81 14.15 -11.06 3.67
N ILE A 82 13.82 -12.22 3.09
CA ILE A 82 14.67 -13.42 3.19
C ILE A 82 16.05 -13.16 2.57
N LYS A 83 16.13 -12.48 1.42
CA LYS A 83 17.41 -12.14 0.79
C LYS A 83 18.25 -11.24 1.69
N ASP A 84 17.63 -10.28 2.35
CA ASP A 84 18.32 -9.34 3.24
C ASP A 84 18.82 -10.04 4.51
N VAL A 85 17.99 -10.90 5.10
CA VAL A 85 18.36 -11.71 6.27
C VAL A 85 19.53 -12.66 5.95
N LEU A 86 19.52 -13.32 4.79
CA LEU A 86 20.60 -14.23 4.38
C LEU A 86 21.93 -13.52 4.12
N LYS A 87 21.90 -12.23 3.76
CA LYS A 87 23.10 -11.41 3.54
C LYS A 87 23.62 -10.76 4.83
N ALA A 88 22.75 -10.60 5.83
CA ALA A 88 23.11 -9.96 7.07
C ALA A 88 24.05 -10.85 7.90
N PRO A 89 25.14 -10.31 8.49
CA PRO A 89 26.04 -11.08 9.35
C PRO A 89 25.36 -11.54 10.64
N ALA A 90 24.33 -10.81 11.08
CA ALA A 90 23.45 -11.15 12.19
C ALA A 90 22.12 -10.41 12.01
N TYR A 91 21.05 -10.90 12.65
CA TYR A 91 19.76 -10.22 12.71
C TYR A 91 19.17 -10.35 14.11
N LEU A 92 18.32 -9.38 14.48
CA LEU A 92 17.58 -9.38 15.74
C LEU A 92 16.09 -9.53 15.43
N LEU A 93 15.44 -10.52 16.05
CA LEU A 93 14.00 -10.68 15.99
C LEU A 93 13.38 -9.95 17.19
N LEU A 94 12.66 -8.87 16.90
CA LEU A 94 11.92 -8.10 17.90
C LEU A 94 10.45 -8.52 17.88
N PHE A 95 9.90 -8.87 19.04
CA PHE A 95 8.47 -9.13 19.20
C PHE A 95 7.80 -7.88 19.73
N ASP A 96 6.74 -7.42 19.05
CA ASP A 96 5.88 -6.36 19.56
C ASP A 96 4.77 -7.02 20.40
N GLU A 97 5.00 -7.13 21.70
CA GLU A 97 4.00 -7.65 22.63
C GLU A 97 2.93 -6.58 22.86
N THR A 98 1.82 -6.69 22.13
CA THR A 98 0.59 -5.98 22.49
C THR A 98 -0.11 -6.77 23.59
N THR A 99 0.05 -6.33 24.84
CA THR A 99 -0.72 -6.88 25.97
C THR A 99 -2.20 -6.66 25.74
N ILE A 100 -2.91 -7.69 25.29
CA ILE A 100 -4.36 -7.81 25.51
C ILE A 100 -4.57 -8.03 27.00
N VAL A 101 -4.85 -6.94 27.72
CA VAL A 101 -5.39 -7.04 29.08
C VAL A 101 -6.83 -7.54 28.90
N GLY A 102 -7.05 -8.82 29.25
CA GLY A 102 -8.37 -9.45 29.27
C GLY A 102 -9.28 -8.89 30.35
#